data_AF-A0A0R3TIS7-F1
#
_entry.id   AF-A0A0R3TIS7-F1
#
_cell.length_a   1.000
_cell.length_b   1.000
_cell.length_c   1.000
_cell.angle_alpha   90.00
_cell.angle_beta   90.00
_cell.angle_gamma   90.00
#
_symmetry.space_group_name_H-M   'P 1'
#
loop_
_entity.id
_entity.type
_entity.pdbx_description
1 polymer ?
#
loop_
_entity_poly.entity_id
_entity_poly.type
_entity_poly.pdbx_seq_one_letter_code
_entity_poly.pdbx_strand_id
1 'polypeptide(L)'
;MMLAIDDVTEAIVLIVRGTLSGNDTLVDLLGAGEPFRDEDCDLSSDEQWVVHSGMGRTANNIVNNLLENEWIEQAKELRPTYPLVITGHSLGAGLVSLMCALLKPYYPEIKAYAFSPPNGLMK
;
A
#
# COMPACT_ATOMS: atom_id res chain seq x y z
N MET A 1 2.04 -10.67 -4.76
CA MET A 1 2.28 -10.27 -3.36
C MET A 1 2.63 -11.52 -2.56
N MET A 2 3.41 -11.41 -1.49
CA MET A 2 3.79 -12.53 -0.62
C MET A 2 3.73 -12.08 0.83
N LEU A 3 3.21 -12.93 1.73
CA LEU A 3 3.24 -12.72 3.17
C LEU A 3 4.19 -13.74 3.79
N ALA A 4 5.10 -13.28 4.65
CA ALA A 4 6.06 -14.11 5.35
C ALA A 4 6.06 -13.78 6.85
N ILE A 5 6.34 -14.77 7.69
CA ILE A 5 6.61 -14.57 9.12
C ILE A 5 8.12 -14.70 9.30
N ASP A 6 8.76 -13.62 9.72
CA ASP A 6 10.19 -13.58 10.03
C ASP A 6 10.38 -13.70 11.54
N ASP A 7 10.67 -14.92 12.00
CA ASP A 7 10.93 -15.19 13.42
C ASP A 7 12.32 -14.68 13.88
N VAL A 8 13.24 -14.33 12.97
CA VAL A 8 14.56 -13.80 13.34
C VAL A 8 14.47 -12.33 13.72
N THR A 9 13.69 -11.55 12.98
CA THR A 9 13.44 -10.12 13.29
C THR A 9 12.12 -9.88 14.01
N GLU A 10 11.38 -10.95 14.30
CA GLU A 10 10.06 -10.94 14.93
C GLU A 10 9.04 -10.05 14.20
N ALA A 11 8.82 -10.27 12.90
CA ALA A 11 7.93 -9.44 12.09
C ALA A 11 7.06 -10.26 11.12
N ILE A 12 5.84 -9.76 10.85
CA ILE A 12 5.01 -10.22 9.74
C ILE A 12 5.31 -9.32 8.55
N VAL A 13 5.85 -9.88 7.47
CA VAL A 13 6.36 -9.12 6.34
C VAL A 13 5.51 -9.35 5.09
N LEU A 14 4.86 -8.28 4.60
CA LEU A 14 4.15 -8.27 3.34
C LEU A 14 5.02 -7.66 2.23
N ILE A 15 5.30 -8.44 1.20
CA ILE A 15 6.12 -8.02 0.06
C ILE A 15 5.22 -7.79 -1.15
N VAL A 16 5.19 -6.54 -1.62
CA VAL A 16 4.42 -6.11 -2.78
C VAL A 16 5.37 -5.90 -3.95
N ARG A 17 5.18 -6.72 -4.98
CA ARG A 17 5.95 -6.63 -6.22
C ARG A 17 5.38 -5.48 -7.08
N GLY A 18 6.26 -4.71 -7.71
CA GLY A 18 5.86 -3.85 -8.83
C GLY A 18 5.41 -4.69 -10.03
N THR A 19 4.20 -4.46 -10.51
CA THR A 19 3.64 -5.20 -11.65
C THR A 19 4.45 -4.91 -12.93
N LEU A 20 4.71 -5.96 -13.72
CA LEU A 20 5.51 -5.93 -14.95
C LEU A 20 4.65 -6.29 -16.18
N SER A 21 3.36 -5.95 -16.17
CA SER A 21 2.55 -5.89 -17.39
C SER A 21 2.72 -4.48 -17.97
N GLY A 22 3.56 -4.33 -19.00
CA GLY A 22 3.83 -3.02 -19.63
C GLY A 22 2.57 -2.28 -20.12
N ASN A 23 1.44 -2.99 -20.31
CA ASN A 23 0.15 -2.39 -20.61
C ASN A 23 -0.50 -1.69 -19.40
N ASP A 24 -0.40 -2.23 -18.20
CA ASP A 24 -1.01 -1.59 -17.01
C ASP A 24 -0.21 -0.35 -16.62
N THR A 25 1.11 -0.39 -16.73
CA THR A 25 1.98 0.76 -16.44
C THR A 25 1.79 1.93 -17.41
N LEU A 26 1.50 1.67 -18.69
CA LEU A 26 1.29 2.72 -19.71
C LEU A 26 -0.10 3.36 -19.63
N VAL A 27 -1.13 2.58 -19.27
CA VAL A 27 -2.50 3.10 -19.06
C VAL A 27 -2.54 3.91 -17.76
N ASP A 28 -1.80 3.48 -16.74
CA ASP A 28 -1.66 4.21 -15.49
C ASP A 28 -0.89 5.53 -15.70
N LEU A 29 0.25 5.55 -16.40
CA LEU A 29 1.11 6.75 -16.52
C LEU A 29 0.45 8.01 -17.13
N LEU A 30 -0.71 7.86 -17.76
CA LEU A 30 -1.51 8.96 -18.31
C LEU A 30 -2.58 9.48 -17.33
N GLY A 31 -2.66 8.90 -16.13
CA GLY A 31 -3.70 9.11 -15.15
C GLY A 31 -3.67 10.50 -14.53
N ALA A 32 -4.82 11.17 -14.56
CA ALA A 32 -5.07 12.34 -13.73
C ALA A 32 -4.90 11.99 -12.24
N GLY A 33 -4.54 12.97 -11.43
CA GLY A 33 -4.53 12.82 -9.98
C GLY A 33 -5.96 12.69 -9.44
N GLU A 34 -6.16 11.80 -8.47
CA GLU A 34 -7.44 11.59 -7.78
C GLU A 34 -7.27 11.75 -6.25
N PRO A 35 -8.32 12.15 -5.52
CA PRO A 35 -8.33 12.15 -4.06
C PRO A 35 -7.84 10.80 -3.51
N PHE A 36 -6.93 10.85 -2.53
CA PHE A 36 -6.31 9.66 -1.97
C PHE A 36 -7.25 8.86 -1.06
N ARG A 37 -7.99 9.55 -0.20
CA ARG A 37 -8.95 8.97 0.75
C ARG A 37 -10.34 9.52 0.49
N ASP A 38 -11.36 8.82 0.98
CA ASP A 38 -12.74 9.32 0.91
C ASP A 38 -12.89 10.68 1.59
N GLU A 39 -12.16 10.90 2.70
CA GLU A 39 -12.14 12.20 3.38
C GLU A 39 -11.59 13.33 2.49
N ASP A 40 -10.70 13.01 1.55
CA ASP A 40 -10.05 13.98 0.66
C ASP A 40 -11.00 14.41 -0.48
N CYS A 41 -12.13 13.73 -0.70
CA CYS A 41 -13.13 14.11 -1.70
C CYS A 41 -13.91 15.38 -1.33
N ASP A 42 -14.06 15.64 -0.03
CA ASP A 42 -14.83 16.77 0.51
C ASP A 42 -13.94 17.97 0.88
N LEU A 43 -12.62 17.85 0.74
CA LEU A 43 -11.65 18.90 1.07
C LEU A 43 -11.44 19.88 -0.09
N SER A 44 -11.00 21.09 0.26
CA SER A 44 -10.53 22.06 -0.73
C SER A 44 -9.27 21.56 -1.44
N SER A 45 -9.03 22.00 -2.68
CA SER A 45 -7.88 21.53 -3.48
C SER A 45 -6.52 21.78 -2.81
N ASP A 46 -6.42 22.74 -1.90
CA ASP A 46 -5.19 23.06 -1.17
C ASP A 46 -4.93 22.12 0.03
N GLU A 47 -5.96 21.40 0.48
CA GLU A 47 -5.94 20.48 1.63
C GLU A 47 -6.04 19.01 1.22
N GLN A 48 -6.41 18.76 -0.05
CA GLN A 48 -6.60 17.45 -0.62
C GLN A 48 -5.26 16.73 -0.85
N TRP A 49 -5.16 15.49 -0.40
CA TRP A 49 -4.07 14.61 -0.84
C TRP A 49 -4.45 13.98 -2.17
N VAL A 50 -3.61 14.19 -3.18
CA VAL A 50 -3.83 13.66 -4.53
C VAL A 50 -2.83 12.56 -4.80
N VAL A 51 -3.30 11.45 -5.35
CA VAL A 51 -2.45 10.35 -5.79
C VAL A 51 -2.64 10.11 -7.26
N HIS A 52 -1.61 9.54 -7.87
CA HIS A 52 -1.74 8.96 -9.18
C HIS A 52 -2.87 7.91 -9.18
N SER A 53 -3.96 8.18 -9.89
CA SER A 53 -5.20 7.38 -9.91
C SER A 53 -4.97 5.87 -10.03
N GLY A 54 -4.16 5.44 -10.99
CA GLY A 54 -3.79 4.03 -11.17
C GLY A 54 -3.15 3.37 -9.95
N MET A 55 -2.22 4.08 -9.29
CA MET A 55 -1.57 3.62 -8.06
C MET A 55 -2.54 3.61 -6.88
N GLY A 56 -3.37 4.65 -6.74
CA GLY A 56 -4.39 4.75 -5.68
C GLY A 56 -5.42 3.62 -5.76
N ARG A 57 -5.96 3.37 -6.96
CA ARG A 57 -6.91 2.28 -7.22
C ARG A 57 -6.27 0.91 -6.97
N THR A 58 -5.05 0.71 -7.45
CA THR A 58 -4.32 -0.56 -7.22
C THR A 58 -4.06 -0.79 -5.74
N ALA A 59 -3.62 0.23 -5.00
CA ALA A 59 -3.39 0.14 -3.56
C ALA A 59 -4.68 -0.20 -2.80
N ASN A 60 -5.79 0.48 -3.09
CA ASN A 60 -7.09 0.20 -2.50
C ASN A 60 -7.57 -1.23 -2.78
N ASN A 61 -7.47 -1.69 -4.03
CA ASN A 61 -7.86 -3.05 -4.39
C ASN A 61 -7.06 -4.11 -3.62
N ILE A 62 -5.74 -3.90 -3.46
CA ILE A 62 -4.87 -4.82 -2.71
C ILE A 62 -5.23 -4.79 -1.23
N VAL A 63 -5.44 -3.62 -0.64
CA VAL A 63 -5.83 -3.46 0.78
C VAL A 63 -7.17 -4.11 1.06
N ASN A 64 -8.18 -3.86 0.24
CA ASN A 64 -9.50 -4.47 0.39
C ASN A 64 -9.42 -5.99 0.32
N ASN A 65 -8.68 -6.53 -0.66
CA ASN A 65 -8.48 -7.97 -0.77
C ASN A 65 -7.75 -8.56 0.45
N LEU A 66 -6.74 -7.87 1.00
CA LEU A 66 -6.03 -8.31 2.21
C LEU A 66 -6.95 -8.37 3.43
N LEU A 67 -7.80 -7.35 3.61
CA LEU A 67 -8.74 -7.25 4.73
C LEU A 67 -9.87 -8.28 4.59
N GLU A 68 -10.48 -8.39 3.41
CA GLU A 68 -11.57 -9.35 3.14
C GLU A 68 -11.15 -10.81 3.34
N ASN A 69 -9.91 -11.15 2.99
CA ASN A 69 -9.39 -12.51 3.13
C ASN A 69 -8.66 -12.73 4.47
N GLU A 70 -8.58 -11.70 5.33
CA GLU A 70 -7.98 -11.78 6.67
C GLU A 70 -6.55 -12.32 6.70
N TRP A 71 -5.75 -12.06 5.65
CA TRP A 71 -4.39 -12.63 5.52
C TRP A 71 -3.48 -12.23 6.68
N ILE A 72 -3.58 -10.95 7.09
CA ILE A 72 -2.77 -10.40 8.18
C ILE A 72 -3.24 -10.96 9.52
N GLU A 73 -4.55 -11.10 9.73
CA GLU A 73 -5.10 -11.66 10.96
C GLU A 73 -4.68 -13.11 11.16
N GLN A 74 -4.74 -13.94 10.11
CA GLN A 74 -4.26 -15.32 10.17
C GLN A 74 -2.77 -15.41 10.56
N ALA A 75 -1.93 -14.48 10.08
CA ALA A 75 -0.53 -14.41 10.51
C ALA A 75 -0.39 -13.92 11.96
N LYS A 76 -1.22 -12.96 12.39
CA LYS A 76 -1.25 -12.48 13.78
C LYS A 76 -1.77 -13.52 14.77
N GLU A 77 -2.64 -14.44 14.38
CA GLU A 77 -3.03 -15.57 15.22
C GLU A 77 -1.82 -16.44 15.60
N LEU A 78 -0.91 -16.65 14.64
CA LEU A 78 0.33 -17.40 14.85
C LEU A 78 1.39 -16.60 15.64
N ARG A 79 1.41 -15.27 15.45
CA ARG A 79 2.36 -14.34 16.07
C ARG A 79 1.69 -13.02 16.49
N PRO A 80 0.97 -12.99 17.62
CA PRO A 80 0.14 -11.83 18.00
C PRO A 80 0.93 -10.55 18.30
N THR A 81 2.19 -10.70 18.70
CA THR A 81 3.06 -9.59 19.09
C THR A 81 3.92 -9.04 17.95
N TYR A 82 3.93 -9.72 16.80
CA TYR A 82 4.82 -9.34 15.71
C TYR A 82 4.24 -8.13 14.96
N PRO A 83 4.99 -7.03 14.79
CA PRO A 83 4.55 -5.90 13.99
C PRO A 83 4.37 -6.28 12.52
N LEU A 84 3.44 -5.59 11.86
CA LEU A 84 3.30 -5.64 10.41
C LEU A 84 4.35 -4.74 9.73
N VAL A 85 5.12 -5.33 8.83
CA VAL A 85 6.07 -4.63 7.96
C VAL A 85 5.66 -4.86 6.51
N ILE A 86 5.61 -3.80 5.72
CA ILE A 86 5.30 -3.89 4.30
C ILE A 86 6.46 -3.34 3.46
N THR A 87 6.77 -3.95 2.33
CA THR A 87 7.90 -3.51 1.51
C THR A 87 7.71 -3.79 0.02
N GLY A 88 8.36 -2.98 -0.81
CA GLY A 88 8.38 -3.13 -2.26
C GLY A 88 9.49 -2.31 -2.91
N HIS A 89 9.74 -2.58 -4.19
CA HIS A 89 10.69 -1.85 -5.04
C HIS A 89 9.97 -1.24 -6.25
N SER A 90 10.42 -0.08 -6.74
CA SER A 90 9.87 0.60 -7.93
C SER A 90 8.36 0.84 -7.77
N LEU A 91 7.51 0.42 -8.71
CA LEU A 91 6.05 0.53 -8.57
C LEU A 91 5.55 -0.08 -7.25
N GLY A 92 6.10 -1.23 -6.84
CA GLY A 92 5.75 -1.85 -5.56
C GLY A 92 6.09 -0.97 -4.36
N ALA A 93 7.17 -0.20 -4.43
CA ALA A 93 7.52 0.78 -3.40
C ALA A 93 6.50 1.93 -3.33
N GLY A 94 6.01 2.40 -4.47
CA GLY A 94 4.93 3.40 -4.52
C GLY A 94 3.64 2.86 -3.92
N LEU A 95 3.26 1.63 -4.26
CA LEU A 95 2.07 0.98 -3.72
C LEU A 95 2.15 0.80 -2.20
N VAL A 96 3.27 0.28 -1.66
CA VAL A 96 3.37 0.09 -0.19
C VAL A 96 3.35 1.39 0.58
N SER A 97 3.81 2.51 0.01
CA SER A 97 3.67 3.83 0.65
C SER A 97 2.19 4.22 0.82
N LEU A 98 1.38 4.02 -0.22
CA LEU A 98 -0.07 4.29 -0.17
C LEU A 98 -0.79 3.30 0.74
N MET A 99 -0.51 2.01 0.59
CA MET A 99 -1.08 0.96 1.44
C MET A 99 -0.76 1.19 2.92
N CYS A 100 0.43 1.70 3.26
CA CYS A 100 0.80 2.00 4.64
C CYS A 100 -0.15 3.00 5.28
N ALA A 101 -0.54 4.04 4.55
CA ALA A 101 -1.45 5.06 5.03
C ALA A 101 -2.88 4.50 5.17
N LEU A 102 -3.34 3.72 4.19
CA LEU A 102 -4.66 3.08 4.22
C LEU A 102 -4.80 2.03 5.34
N LEU A 103 -3.74 1.29 5.63
CA LEU A 103 -3.73 0.24 6.66
C LEU A 103 -3.45 0.77 8.06
N LYS A 104 -2.99 2.03 8.21
CA LYS A 104 -2.62 2.62 9.50
C LYS A 104 -3.75 2.60 10.55
N PRO A 105 -5.04 2.82 10.19
CA PRO A 105 -6.13 2.73 11.16
C PRO A 105 -6.35 1.31 11.71
N TYR A 106 -6.07 0.27 10.92
CA TYR A 106 -6.23 -1.14 11.30
C TYR A 106 -5.01 -1.69 12.03
N TYR A 107 -3.81 -1.25 11.61
CA TYR A 107 -2.52 -1.71 12.12
C TYR A 107 -1.65 -0.51 12.51
N PRO A 108 -1.85 0.10 13.69
CA PRO A 108 -1.14 1.32 14.09
C PRO A 108 0.40 1.15 14.13
N GLU A 109 0.89 -0.06 14.36
CA GLU A 109 2.31 -0.41 14.40
C GLU A 109 2.97 -0.57 13.02
N ILE A 110 2.17 -0.54 11.94
CA ILE A 110 2.65 -0.82 10.59
C ILE A 110 3.81 0.09 10.17
N LYS A 111 4.81 -0.51 9.51
CA LYS A 111 5.95 0.18 8.90
C LYS A 111 6.08 -0.18 7.43
N ALA A 112 6.36 0.81 6.59
CA ALA A 112 6.63 0.60 5.18
C ALA A 112 8.10 0.89 4.84
N TYR A 113 8.74 -0.03 4.09
CA TYR A 113 10.04 0.16 3.48
C TYR A 113 9.89 0.22 1.96
N ALA A 114 9.92 1.45 1.43
CA ALA A 114 9.75 1.74 0.01
C ALA A 114 11.11 2.01 -0.65
N PHE A 115 11.53 1.11 -1.55
CA PHE A 115 12.82 1.23 -2.25
C PHE A 115 12.63 1.76 -3.68
N SER A 116 13.23 2.91 -3.98
CA SER A 116 13.13 3.57 -5.31
C SER A 116 11.68 3.79 -5.79
N PRO A 117 10.77 4.36 -4.97
CA PRO A 117 9.39 4.57 -5.37
C PRO A 117 9.27 5.57 -6.53
N PRO A 118 8.32 5.38 -7.46
CA PRO A 118 7.92 6.46 -8.37
C PRO A 118 7.31 7.62 -7.56
N ASN A 119 7.34 8.84 -8.12
CA ASN A 119 6.63 9.99 -7.56
C ASN A 119 5.11 9.79 -7.73
N GLY A 120 4.51 8.99 -6.85
CA GLY A 120 3.08 8.65 -6.91
C GLY A 120 2.16 9.57 -6.09
N LEU A 121 2.73 10.34 -5.15
CA LEU A 121 2.00 11.33 -4.36
C LEU A 121 2.16 12.71 -5.03
N MET A 122 1.04 13.34 -5.35
CA MET A 122 0.98 14.68 -5.92
C MET A 122 0.40 15.62 -4.86
N LYS A 123 0.99 16.80 -4.71
CA LYS A 123 0.42 17.87 -3.89
C LYS A 123 -0.30 18.84 -4.80
#